data_AF-A0A7K3FWS0-F1
#
_entry.id   AF-A0A7K3FWS0-F1
#
_cell.length_a   1.000
_cell.length_b   1.000
_cell.length_c   1.000
_cell.angle_alpha   90.00
_cell.angle_beta   90.00
_cell.angle_gamma   90.00
#
_symmetry.space_group_name_H-M   'P 1'
#
loop_
_entity.id
_entity.type
_entity.pdbx_description
1 polymer ?
#
loop_
_entity_poly.entity_id
_entity_poly.type
_entity_poly.pdbx_seq_one_letter_code
_entity_poly.pdbx_strand_id
1 'polypeptide(L)'
;APIDAYAVGTKVGTAADAPYLDMAYKLVEYDGRPVMKLSSAKVTAPGPKQVFRGPGFHDVVALAHEEPPGGTEPLLRTVMRAGLRTEPPDTPAAARERFGKDLAAPPEEARRIERPVPPVPAATTRLAVLTSLVRHRIGARK
;
A
#
# COMPACT_ATOMS: atom_id res chain seq x y z
N ALA A 1 -11.58 -29.35 -20.95
CA ALA A 1 -11.30 -29.31 -22.40
C ALA A 1 -9.80 -29.52 -22.61
N PRO A 2 -9.36 -30.20 -23.69
CA PRO A 2 -7.94 -30.31 -24.02
C PRO A 2 -7.48 -29.02 -24.71
N ILE A 3 -7.02 -28.04 -23.93
CA ILE A 3 -6.55 -26.74 -24.42
C ILE A 3 -5.11 -26.55 -23.94
N ASP A 4 -4.18 -26.40 -24.88
CA ASP A 4 -2.75 -26.22 -24.59
C ASP A 4 -2.33 -24.74 -24.52
N ALA A 5 -3.16 -23.83 -25.06
CA ALA A 5 -2.92 -22.40 -25.07
C ALA A 5 -4.22 -21.60 -24.92
N TYR A 6 -4.17 -20.53 -24.14
CA TYR A 6 -5.29 -19.61 -23.95
C TYR A 6 -4.85 -18.19 -24.30
N ALA A 7 -5.53 -17.57 -25.27
CA ALA A 7 -5.26 -16.21 -25.72
C ALA A 7 -6.47 -15.33 -25.40
N VAL A 8 -6.27 -14.30 -24.58
CA VAL A 8 -7.32 -13.35 -24.19
C VAL A 8 -6.88 -11.94 -24.54
N GLY A 9 -7.63 -11.29 -25.42
CA GLY A 9 -7.35 -9.91 -25.84
C GLY A 9 -8.06 -8.89 -24.95
N THR A 10 -9.17 -8.35 -25.45
CA THR A 10 -9.86 -7.17 -24.88
C THR A 10 -10.12 -7.27 -23.38
N LYS A 11 -10.63 -8.41 -22.89
CA LYS A 11 -10.97 -8.55 -21.46
C LYS A 11 -9.78 -8.34 -20.52
N VAL A 12 -8.61 -8.88 -20.87
CA VAL A 12 -7.36 -8.70 -20.10
C VAL A 12 -6.82 -7.28 -20.29
N GLY A 13 -6.80 -6.79 -21.54
CA GLY A 13 -6.26 -5.47 -21.84
C GLY A 13 -7.01 -4.31 -21.19
N THR A 14 -8.31 -4.47 -20.92
CA THR A 14 -9.15 -3.42 -20.31
C THR A 14 -9.55 -3.70 -18.87
N ALA A 15 -9.10 -4.81 -18.26
CA ALA A 15 -9.61 -5.29 -16.97
C ALA A 15 -11.15 -5.20 -16.91
N ALA A 16 -11.84 -5.84 -17.86
CA ALA A 16 -13.25 -5.57 -18.16
C ALA A 16 -14.22 -5.78 -16.98
N ASP A 17 -13.84 -6.57 -16.00
CA ASP A 17 -14.56 -6.85 -14.75
C ASP A 17 -14.31 -5.81 -13.64
N ALA A 18 -13.17 -5.12 -13.67
CA ALA A 18 -12.80 -4.06 -12.73
C ALA A 18 -11.89 -2.99 -13.40
N PRO A 19 -12.43 -2.16 -14.30
CA PRO A 19 -11.63 -1.27 -15.15
C PRO A 19 -11.03 -0.06 -14.41
N TYR A 20 -11.29 0.06 -13.10
CA TYR A 20 -10.80 1.15 -12.26
C TYR A 20 -10.24 0.61 -10.95
N LEU A 21 -9.07 1.11 -10.56
CA LEU A 21 -8.52 0.93 -9.22
C LEU A 21 -8.79 2.19 -8.39
N ASP A 22 -9.26 2.06 -7.15
CA ASP A 22 -9.47 3.21 -6.24
C ASP A 22 -8.13 3.70 -5.67
N MET A 23 -7.29 4.28 -6.54
CA MET A 23 -6.03 4.91 -6.17
C MET A 23 -6.21 6.41 -5.95
N ALA A 24 -5.47 6.96 -4.99
CA ALA A 24 -5.46 8.39 -4.75
C ALA A 24 -4.06 8.89 -4.33
N TYR A 25 -3.67 10.04 -4.89
CA TYR A 25 -2.57 10.84 -4.37
C TYR A 25 -3.11 11.86 -3.36
N LYS A 26 -2.44 11.99 -2.21
CA LYS A 26 -2.87 12.84 -1.09
C LYS A 26 -1.66 13.46 -0.42
N LEU A 27 -1.74 14.76 -0.16
CA LEU A 27 -0.80 15.45 0.73
C LEU A 27 -1.04 14.96 2.16
N VAL A 28 0.03 14.53 2.83
CA VAL A 28 -0.01 14.00 4.21
C VAL A 28 0.73 14.89 5.20
N GLU A 29 1.60 15.77 4.69
CA GLU A 29 2.36 16.76 5.46
C GLU A 29 2.70 17.95 4.57
N TYR A 30 2.66 19.15 5.14
CA TYR A 30 3.06 20.39 4.48
C TYR A 30 3.82 21.26 5.47
N ASP A 31 5.03 21.68 5.13
CA ASP A 31 5.86 22.55 5.98
C ASP A 31 6.03 22.00 7.41
N GLY A 32 6.33 20.69 7.51
CA GLY A 32 6.44 19.95 8.77
C GLY A 32 5.12 19.78 9.53
N ARG A 33 3.99 20.27 8.98
CA ARG A 33 2.66 20.15 9.61
C ARG A 33 1.91 18.96 9.01
N PRO A 34 1.53 17.96 9.83
CA PRO A 34 0.74 16.83 9.34
C PRO A 34 -0.67 17.30 8.94
N VAL A 35 -1.13 16.86 7.77
CA VAL A 35 -2.43 17.21 7.21
C VAL A 35 -3.21 15.94 6.82
N MET A 36 -4.54 16.03 6.84
CA MET A 36 -5.41 14.95 6.38
C MET A 36 -6.69 15.47 5.76
N LYS A 37 -7.28 14.69 4.84
CA LYS A 37 -8.61 14.95 4.32
C LYS A 37 -9.67 14.40 5.29
N LEU A 38 -10.67 15.23 5.61
CA LEU A 38 -11.77 14.86 6.52
C LEU A 38 -13.08 14.47 5.82
N SER A 39 -13.13 14.38 4.49
CA SER A 39 -14.38 13.99 3.81
C SER A 39 -14.84 12.62 4.32
N SER A 40 -16.13 12.51 4.66
CA SER A 40 -16.76 11.33 5.28
C SER A 40 -16.46 10.00 4.59
N ALA A 41 -16.26 10.01 3.27
CA ALA A 41 -15.97 8.81 2.49
C ALA A 41 -14.47 8.46 2.37
N LYS A 42 -13.53 9.35 2.74
CA LYS A 42 -12.09 9.20 2.45
C LYS A 42 -11.20 9.88 3.49
N VAL A 43 -11.24 9.40 4.73
CA VAL A 43 -10.29 9.80 5.77
C VAL A 43 -8.92 9.18 5.47
N THR A 44 -7.90 10.00 5.31
CA THR A 44 -6.52 9.53 5.06
C THR A 44 -5.64 9.79 6.28
N ALA A 45 -4.82 8.81 6.68
CA ALA A 45 -3.90 8.99 7.80
C ALA A 45 -2.85 10.09 7.50
N PRO A 46 -2.65 11.08 8.40
CA PRO A 46 -1.67 12.15 8.22
C PRO A 46 -0.22 11.65 8.36
N GLY A 47 0.73 12.54 8.04
CA GLY A 47 2.16 12.33 8.22
C GLY A 47 2.81 11.41 7.18
N PRO A 48 4.13 11.52 6.96
CA PRO A 48 4.91 10.56 6.21
C PRO A 48 4.85 9.18 6.89
N LYS A 49 4.74 8.11 6.09
CA LYS A 49 4.52 6.74 6.60
C LYS A 49 5.46 5.72 5.96
N GLN A 50 5.66 4.62 6.65
CA GLN A 50 6.25 3.38 6.15
C GLN A 50 5.24 2.23 6.33
N VAL A 51 5.33 1.22 5.47
CA VAL A 51 4.60 -0.04 5.61
C VAL A 51 5.61 -1.13 5.94
N PHE A 52 5.34 -1.89 6.98
CA PHE A 52 6.17 -3.00 7.42
C PHE A 52 5.38 -4.31 7.30
N ARG A 53 5.97 -5.33 6.67
CA ARG A 53 5.36 -6.65 6.56
C ARG A 53 5.88 -7.56 7.66
N GLY A 54 4.96 -8.10 8.46
CA GLY A 54 5.26 -9.14 9.43
C GLY A 54 4.92 -10.54 8.94
N PRO A 55 5.20 -11.58 9.74
CA PRO A 55 4.80 -12.96 9.46
C PRO A 55 3.30 -13.07 9.18
N GLY A 56 2.92 -13.96 8.26
CA GLY A 56 1.51 -14.20 7.92
C GLY A 56 0.83 -13.03 7.19
N PHE A 57 1.59 -12.15 6.51
CA PHE A 57 1.06 -10.99 5.78
C PHE A 57 0.37 -9.97 6.68
N HIS A 58 0.77 -9.91 7.94
CA HIS A 58 0.32 -8.88 8.87
C HIS A 58 1.10 -7.59 8.63
N ASP A 59 0.60 -6.77 7.69
CA ASP A 59 1.17 -5.47 7.39
C ASP A 59 0.86 -4.45 8.51
N VAL A 60 1.84 -3.62 8.86
CA VAL A 60 1.72 -2.53 9.83
C VAL A 60 2.11 -1.22 9.17
N VAL A 61 1.23 -0.23 9.25
CA VAL A 61 1.50 1.13 8.79
C VAL A 61 1.93 1.97 9.99
N ALA A 62 3.13 2.55 9.90
CA ALA A 62 3.70 3.42 10.94
C ALA A 62 4.09 4.78 10.35
N LEU A 63 4.42 5.76 11.20
CA LEU A 63 5.11 6.95 10.73
C LEU A 63 6.47 6.58 10.15
N ALA A 64 6.94 7.32 9.15
CA ALA A 64 8.15 6.99 8.40
C ALA A 64 9.44 6.96 9.25
N HIS A 65 9.42 7.60 10.43
CA HIS A 65 10.54 7.71 11.36
C HIS A 65 10.32 6.88 12.64
N GLU A 66 9.31 6.02 12.68
CA GLU A 66 9.18 5.03 13.75
C GLU A 66 10.18 3.90 13.56
N GLU A 67 10.69 3.38 14.67
CA GLU A 67 11.45 2.14 14.65
C GLU A 67 10.57 1.00 14.09
N PRO A 68 11.12 0.14 13.22
CA PRO A 68 10.38 -1.01 12.69
C PRO A 68 9.85 -1.88 13.83
N PRO A 69 8.58 -2.33 13.78
CA PRO A 69 8.12 -3.35 14.70
C PRO A 69 9.00 -4.60 14.61
N GLY A 70 9.25 -5.25 15.74
CA GLY A 70 10.11 -6.44 15.79
C GLY A 70 9.63 -7.55 14.85
N GLY A 71 10.57 -8.17 14.13
CA GLY A 71 10.26 -9.26 13.20
C GLY A 71 9.53 -8.83 11.93
N THR A 72 9.58 -7.55 11.55
CA THR A 72 8.99 -7.03 10.31
C THR A 72 10.04 -6.50 9.34
N GLU A 73 9.69 -6.45 8.06
CA GLU A 73 10.52 -5.87 7.00
C GLU A 73 9.85 -4.65 6.35
N PRO A 74 10.58 -3.58 6.00
CA PRO A 74 10.01 -2.41 5.33
C PRO A 74 9.68 -2.72 3.87
N LEU A 75 8.50 -2.32 3.41
CA LEU A 75 8.05 -2.52 2.03
C LEU A 75 8.37 -1.33 1.11
N LEU A 76 8.29 -0.09 1.60
CA LEU A 76 8.62 1.09 0.80
C LEU A 76 10.13 1.31 0.80
N ARG A 77 10.72 1.30 -0.40
CA ARG A 77 12.13 1.64 -0.64
C ARG A 77 12.26 3.01 -1.31
N THR A 78 13.34 3.73 -1.00
CA THR A 78 13.64 5.00 -1.66
C THR A 78 14.14 4.72 -3.08
N VAL A 79 13.35 5.11 -4.09
CA VAL A 79 13.71 4.96 -5.52
C VAL A 79 14.23 6.23 -6.17
N MET A 80 14.03 7.38 -5.51
CA MET A 80 14.48 8.69 -5.97
C MET A 80 14.88 9.58 -4.79
N ARG A 81 15.92 10.40 -4.99
CA ARG A 81 16.40 11.42 -4.04
C ARG A 81 16.85 12.65 -4.84
N ALA A 82 16.37 13.83 -4.44
CA ALA A 82 16.71 15.11 -5.09
C ALA A 82 16.53 15.08 -6.64
N GLY A 83 15.45 14.46 -7.13
CA GLY A 83 15.15 14.35 -8.55
C GLY A 83 15.93 13.29 -9.32
N LEU A 84 16.84 12.56 -8.66
CA LEU A 84 17.66 11.52 -9.26
C LEU A 84 17.23 10.14 -8.75
N ARG A 85 17.32 9.13 -9.62
CA ARG A 85 17.09 7.75 -9.22
C ARG A 85 18.19 7.30 -8.27
N THR A 86 17.82 6.51 -7.26
CA THR A 86 18.81 5.88 -6.36
C THR A 86 19.46 4.67 -6.99
N GLU A 87 18.78 4.01 -7.93
CA GLU A 87 19.22 2.80 -8.62
C GLU A 87 18.73 2.77 -10.09
N PRO A 88 19.36 1.95 -10.96
CA PRO A 88 18.86 1.66 -12.30
C PRO A 88 17.42 1.11 -12.29
N PRO A 89 16.70 1.19 -13.43
CA PRO A 89 15.42 0.51 -13.57
C PRO A 89 15.55 -0.99 -13.42
N ASP A 90 14.52 -1.56 -12.80
CA ASP A 90 14.33 -3.00 -12.73
C ASP A 90 14.10 -3.57 -14.13
N THR A 91 14.45 -4.84 -14.32
CA THR A 91 14.18 -5.54 -15.58
C THR A 91 12.82 -6.22 -15.51
N PRO A 92 12.11 -6.44 -16.64
CA PRO A 92 10.89 -7.23 -16.65
C PRO A 92 11.07 -8.65 -16.08
N ALA A 93 12.24 -9.26 -16.29
CA ALA A 93 12.56 -10.59 -15.75
C ALA A 93 12.66 -10.59 -14.23
N ALA A 94 13.38 -9.62 -13.65
CA ALA A 94 13.49 -9.47 -12.20
C ALA A 94 12.14 -9.09 -11.56
N ALA A 95 11.35 -8.25 -12.22
CA ALA A 95 9.98 -7.95 -11.79
C ALA A 95 9.09 -9.20 -11.77
N ARG A 96 9.20 -10.06 -12.79
CA ARG A 96 8.47 -11.34 -12.86
C ARG A 96 8.89 -12.31 -11.75
N GLU A 97 10.19 -12.41 -11.46
CA GLU A 97 10.69 -13.26 -10.37
C GLU A 97 10.16 -12.80 -9.01
N ARG A 98 10.24 -11.49 -8.73
CA ARG A 98 9.70 -10.90 -7.50
C ARG A 98 8.20 -11.13 -7.40
N PHE A 99 7.44 -10.87 -8.47
CA PHE A 99 6.01 -11.13 -8.49
C PHE A 99 5.69 -12.60 -8.17
N GLY A 100 6.45 -13.56 -8.69
CA GLY A 100 6.24 -14.98 -8.38
C GLY A 100 6.39 -15.29 -6.90
N LYS A 101 7.40 -14.72 -6.24
CA LYS A 101 7.61 -14.85 -4.79
C LYS A 101 6.49 -14.16 -4.02
N ASP A 102 6.15 -12.93 -4.39
CA ASP A 102 5.13 -12.11 -3.72
C ASP A 102 3.73 -12.69 -3.86
N LEU A 103 3.41 -13.33 -4.99
CA LEU A 103 2.11 -13.96 -5.23
C LEU A 103 1.96 -15.29 -4.47
N ALA A 104 3.06 -16.00 -4.24
CA ALA A 104 3.04 -17.29 -3.55
C ALA A 104 2.89 -17.14 -2.02
N ALA A 105 3.26 -15.99 -1.48
CA ALA A 105 3.46 -15.78 -0.06
C ALA A 105 2.19 -15.46 0.78
N PRO A 106 1.14 -14.76 0.26
CA PRO A 106 -0.08 -14.49 1.02
C PRO A 106 -0.83 -15.76 1.43
N PRO A 107 -1.68 -15.68 2.49
CA PRO A 107 -2.59 -16.76 2.84
C PRO A 107 -3.44 -17.22 1.66
N GLU A 108 -3.82 -18.50 1.64
CA GLU A 108 -4.58 -19.10 0.53
C GLU A 108 -5.91 -18.36 0.29
N GLU A 109 -6.60 -17.98 1.35
CA GLU A 109 -7.86 -17.23 1.31
C GLU A 109 -7.74 -15.87 0.62
N ALA A 110 -6.55 -15.25 0.65
CA ALA A 110 -6.26 -13.99 -0.01
C ALA A 110 -5.96 -14.17 -1.51
N ARG A 111 -5.58 -15.38 -1.93
CA ARG A 111 -5.23 -15.72 -3.31
C ARG A 111 -6.41 -16.27 -4.12
N ARG A 112 -7.60 -16.40 -3.52
CA ARG A 112 -8.81 -16.85 -4.21
C ARG A 112 -9.27 -15.81 -5.24
N ILE A 113 -9.72 -16.28 -6.40
CA ILE A 113 -10.33 -15.41 -7.43
C ILE A 113 -11.71 -14.95 -6.97
N GLU A 114 -12.51 -15.88 -6.43
CA GLU A 114 -13.84 -15.58 -5.93
C GLU A 114 -13.83 -15.38 -4.42
N ARG A 115 -14.43 -14.28 -3.97
CA ARG A 115 -14.57 -13.92 -2.55
C ARG A 115 -13.24 -14.05 -1.77
N PRO A 116 -12.16 -13.37 -2.21
CA PRO A 116 -10.91 -13.33 -1.46
C PRO A 116 -11.13 -12.68 -0.08
N VAL A 117 -10.35 -13.12 0.90
CA VAL A 117 -10.25 -12.45 2.20
C VAL A 117 -8.89 -11.77 2.25
N PRO A 118 -8.82 -10.44 2.03
CA PRO A 118 -7.54 -9.73 2.03
C PRO A 118 -6.99 -9.60 3.46
N PRO A 119 -5.66 -9.72 3.67
CA PRO A 119 -5.02 -9.29 4.91
C PRO A 119 -5.32 -7.80 5.15
N VAL A 120 -5.66 -7.45 6.39
CA VAL A 120 -5.99 -6.06 6.77
C VAL A 120 -4.79 -5.47 7.50
N PRO A 121 -4.21 -4.36 7.02
CA PRO A 121 -3.08 -3.74 7.70
C PRO A 121 -3.51 -3.09 9.02
N ALA A 122 -2.66 -3.20 10.03
CA ALA A 122 -2.79 -2.47 11.29
C ALA A 122 -2.11 -1.10 11.20
N ALA A 123 -2.47 -0.18 12.09
CA ALA A 123 -1.74 1.08 12.29
C ALA A 123 -1.04 1.06 13.65
N THR A 124 0.16 1.66 13.74
CA THR A 124 0.83 1.81 15.04
C THR A 124 0.06 2.77 15.96
N THR A 125 0.25 2.62 17.27
CA THR A 125 -0.33 3.53 18.27
C THR A 125 0.04 4.99 17.98
N ARG A 126 1.29 5.26 17.60
CA ARG A 126 1.76 6.61 17.29
C ARG A 126 1.03 7.19 16.08
N LEU A 127 0.86 6.41 15.01
CA LEU A 127 0.08 6.83 13.84
C LEU A 127 -1.40 7.07 14.19
N ALA A 128 -2.00 6.21 15.00
CA ALA A 128 -3.39 6.34 15.45
C ALA A 128 -3.62 7.60 16.30
N VAL A 129 -2.68 7.88 17.23
CA VAL A 129 -2.69 9.10 18.05
C VAL A 129 -2.56 10.35 17.16
N LEU A 130 -1.60 10.36 16.23
CA LEU A 130 -1.45 11.50 15.31
C LEU A 130 -2.72 11.73 14.48
N THR A 131 -3.31 10.66 13.97
CA THR A 131 -4.56 10.71 13.20
C THR A 131 -5.69 11.36 14.01
N SER A 132 -5.83 10.98 15.28
CA SER A 132 -6.85 11.54 16.17
C SER A 132 -6.59 13.01 16.47
N LEU A 133 -5.35 13.39 16.78
CA LEU A 133 -4.96 14.79 17.06
C LEU A 133 -5.22 15.71 15.87
N VAL A 134 -4.80 15.30 14.66
CA VAL A 134 -5.01 16.11 13.46
C VAL A 134 -6.49 16.21 13.12
N ARG A 135 -7.26 15.13 13.30
CA ARG A 135 -8.72 15.15 13.11
C ARG A 135 -9.40 16.15 14.04
N HIS A 136 -9.09 16.13 15.33
CA HIS A 136 -9.64 17.09 16.30
C HIS A 136 -9.26 18.53 15.94
N ARG A 137 -8.00 18.78 15.56
CA ARG A 137 -7.52 20.12 15.18
C ARG A 137 -8.27 20.69 13.98
N ILE A 138 -8.53 19.87 12.96
CA ILE A 138 -9.27 20.34 11.77
C ILE A 138 -10.75 20.53 12.11
N GLY A 139 -11.33 19.66 12.94
CA GLY A 139 -12.71 19.79 13.42
C GLY A 139 -12.95 21.07 14.22
N ALA A 140 -12.01 21.46 15.10
CA ALA A 140 -12.09 22.67 15.92
C ALA A 140 -11.91 23.99 15.14
N ARG A 141 -11.57 23.92 13.84
CA ARG A 141 -11.43 25.10 12.96
C ARG A 141 -12.64 25.32 12.06
N LYS A 142 -13.64 24.45 12.14
CA LYS A 142 -14.94 24.61 11.48
C LYS A 142 -15.93 25.18 12.48
#